data_AF-A0A6A8D4D6-F1
#
_entry.id   AF-A0A6A8D4D6-F1
#
_cell.length_a   1.000
_cell.length_b   1.000
_cell.length_c   1.000
_cell.angle_alpha   90.00
_cell.angle_beta   90.00
_cell.angle_gamma   90.00
#
_symmetry.space_group_name_H-M   'P 1'
#
loop_
_entity.id
_entity.type
_entity.pdbx_description
1 polymer ?
#
loop_
_entity_poly.entity_id
_entity_poly.type
_entity_poly.pdbx_seq_one_letter_code
_entity_poly.pdbx_strand_id
1 'polypeptide(L)'
;MVAENSDVISAEHLVEKLFTTKMSLNDLVVYFQTMHYTQNDFHIHNNLLSEYVYKHYPNVNISPSQENNVFWQENIHNLKQYLDKLLNAAESVKKGETVEKEENRETVEKLTQNKELIEELAPKMEEHIKLALLQYETFFNEIESVKTQAHKLTKDLETKERELKKATNKLNNSTANFISILGIYSALIFGVFGGFDAFKSIFSNMKKTPISTVLIDGSVLMIGLITLVFILLQSIGILSGKSYLACGHNNTAECNCSFSQKYPIFSLTLKIFLGILIFGSIVHVANKTNFLYQNGWRIGLAMFGVAILVYLIINVIKTTKDLK
;
A
#
# COMPACT_ATOMS: atom_id res chain seq x y z
N MET A 1 -49.03 63.84 -1.39
CA MET A 1 -48.26 64.26 -2.59
C MET A 1 -47.32 63.13 -2.91
N VAL A 2 -47.59 62.45 -4.01
CA VAL A 2 -46.90 61.24 -4.47
C VAL A 2 -45.55 61.66 -5.07
N ALA A 3 -44.46 61.19 -4.47
CA ALA A 3 -43.15 61.18 -5.10
C ALA A 3 -42.93 59.78 -5.68
N GLU A 4 -43.26 59.63 -6.97
CA GLU A 4 -42.82 58.52 -7.82
C GLU A 4 -41.31 58.66 -8.04
N ASN A 5 -40.52 57.91 -7.27
CA ASN A 5 -39.19 57.40 -7.63
C ASN A 5 -38.66 56.61 -6.42
N SER A 6 -39.08 55.36 -6.30
CA SER A 6 -38.32 54.37 -5.52
C SER A 6 -38.03 53.22 -6.45
N ASP A 7 -36.74 53.03 -6.78
CA ASP A 7 -36.25 51.75 -7.27
C ASP A 7 -36.88 50.65 -6.41
N VAL A 8 -37.51 49.66 -7.04
CA VAL A 8 -38.11 48.54 -6.32
C VAL A 8 -36.96 47.77 -5.68
N ILE A 9 -36.68 48.06 -4.41
CA ILE A 9 -35.62 47.40 -3.66
C ILE A 9 -36.01 45.92 -3.55
N SER A 10 -35.19 45.03 -4.12
CA SER A 10 -35.49 43.59 -4.11
C SER A 10 -35.38 43.01 -2.69
N ALA A 11 -36.19 41.99 -2.40
CA ALA A 11 -36.16 41.27 -1.13
C ALA A 11 -34.76 40.74 -0.78
N GLU A 12 -34.01 40.30 -1.80
CA GLU A 12 -32.63 39.82 -1.68
C GLU A 12 -31.67 40.93 -1.21
N HIS A 13 -31.81 42.15 -1.73
CA HIS A 13 -30.98 43.28 -1.32
C HIS A 13 -31.27 43.71 0.13
N LEU A 14 -32.53 43.64 0.55
CA LEU A 14 -32.92 43.92 1.94
C LEU A 14 -32.35 42.88 2.90
N VAL A 15 -32.36 41.60 2.51
CA VAL A 15 -31.70 40.53 3.27
C VAL A 15 -30.19 40.73 3.29
N GLU A 16 -29.54 41.03 2.17
CA GLU A 16 -28.10 41.34 2.16
C GLU A 16 -27.78 42.52 3.11
N LYS A 17 -28.56 43.59 3.06
CA LYS A 17 -28.41 44.76 3.93
C LYS A 17 -28.57 44.42 5.40
N LEU A 18 -29.52 43.53 5.74
CA LEU A 18 -29.74 43.00 7.10
C LEU A 18 -28.47 42.35 7.67
N PHE A 19 -27.67 41.68 6.86
CA PHE A 19 -26.44 41.02 7.32
C PHE A 19 -25.19 41.90 7.24
N THR A 20 -25.08 42.77 6.24
CA THR A 20 -23.82 43.46 5.89
C THR A 20 -23.67 44.87 6.44
N THR A 21 -24.76 45.53 6.83
CA THR A 21 -24.72 46.93 7.29
C THR A 21 -25.66 47.17 8.46
N LYS A 22 -25.34 48.16 9.31
CA LYS A 22 -26.26 48.62 10.35
C LYS A 22 -27.43 49.38 9.72
N MET A 23 -28.64 48.83 9.87
CA MET A 23 -29.85 49.40 9.30
C MET A 23 -30.34 50.59 10.13
N SER A 24 -30.64 51.70 9.45
CA SER A 24 -31.30 52.85 10.06
C SER A 24 -32.80 52.57 10.31
N LEU A 25 -33.48 53.43 11.07
CA LEU A 25 -34.92 53.29 11.28
C LEU A 25 -35.70 53.27 9.95
N ASN A 26 -35.31 54.11 8.98
CA ASN A 26 -35.94 54.12 7.67
C ASN A 26 -35.72 52.80 6.92
N ASP A 27 -34.54 52.19 7.06
CA ASP A 27 -34.26 50.89 6.44
C ASP A 27 -35.12 49.78 7.05
N LEU A 28 -35.35 49.81 8.36
CA LEU A 28 -36.20 48.84 9.05
C LEU A 28 -37.67 49.01 8.67
N VAL A 29 -38.12 50.25 8.49
CA VAL A 29 -39.47 50.56 7.96
C VAL A 29 -39.61 49.99 6.55
N VAL A 30 -38.66 50.29 5.65
CA VAL A 30 -38.67 49.79 4.27
C VAL A 30 -38.61 48.26 4.24
N TYR A 31 -37.81 47.65 5.12
CA TYR A 31 -37.71 46.20 5.27
C TYR A 31 -39.06 45.61 5.65
N PHE A 32 -39.67 46.07 6.74
CA PHE A 32 -40.96 45.55 7.21
C PHE A 32 -42.07 45.77 6.18
N GLN A 33 -42.09 46.95 5.54
CA GLN A 33 -43.08 47.27 4.51
C GLN A 33 -42.97 46.33 3.31
N THR A 34 -41.75 46.18 2.77
CA THR A 34 -41.51 45.43 1.54
C THR A 34 -41.62 43.91 1.76
N MET A 35 -41.10 43.42 2.89
CA MET A 35 -41.00 41.98 3.17
C MET A 35 -42.30 41.39 3.73
N HIS A 36 -43.12 42.18 4.42
CA HIS A 36 -44.26 41.65 5.16
C HIS A 36 -45.56 42.41 4.92
N TYR A 37 -45.55 43.72 5.12
CA TYR A 37 -46.78 44.51 5.14
C TYR A 37 -47.46 44.60 3.75
N THR A 38 -46.71 44.93 2.70
CA THR A 38 -47.23 45.08 1.33
C THR A 38 -47.66 43.74 0.73
N GLN A 39 -46.99 42.65 1.11
CA GLN A 39 -47.31 41.29 0.67
C GLN A 39 -48.46 40.67 1.48
N ASN A 40 -48.85 41.31 2.59
CA ASN A 40 -49.79 40.78 3.58
C ASN A 40 -49.37 39.38 4.09
N ASP A 41 -48.06 39.21 4.31
CA ASP A 41 -47.47 37.96 4.78
C ASP A 41 -46.51 38.19 5.94
N PHE A 42 -46.95 37.83 7.13
CA PHE A 42 -46.19 37.99 8.37
C PHE A 42 -45.46 36.70 8.78
N HIS A 43 -45.49 35.67 7.94
CA HIS A 43 -44.73 34.44 8.18
C HIS A 43 -43.28 34.59 7.71
N ILE A 44 -42.37 33.95 8.43
CA ILE A 44 -40.98 33.85 7.99
C ILE A 44 -40.83 32.62 7.09
N HIS A 45 -40.65 32.88 5.79
CA HIS A 45 -40.27 31.84 4.84
C HIS A 45 -38.77 31.60 4.92
N ASN A 46 -38.41 30.34 5.18
CA ASN A 46 -37.05 29.93 5.53
C ASN A 46 -36.01 30.19 4.40
N ASN A 47 -36.44 30.45 3.17
CA ASN A 47 -35.57 30.39 1.98
C ASN A 47 -34.53 31.53 1.93
N LEU A 48 -34.94 32.80 2.01
CA LEU A 48 -34.01 33.92 1.73
C LEU A 48 -32.94 34.12 2.81
N LEU A 49 -33.32 34.01 4.09
CA LEU A 49 -32.38 34.15 5.21
C LEU A 49 -31.38 32.98 5.22
N SER A 50 -31.86 31.76 5.05
CA SER A 50 -31.02 30.56 5.04
C SER A 50 -30.12 30.50 3.81
N GLU A 51 -30.63 30.87 2.63
CA GLU A 51 -29.86 30.95 1.39
C GLU A 51 -28.71 31.95 1.51
N TYR A 52 -28.96 33.12 2.09
CA TYR A 52 -27.92 34.10 2.35
C TYR A 52 -26.84 33.52 3.28
N VAL A 53 -27.24 32.87 4.39
CA VAL A 53 -26.32 32.21 5.32
C VAL A 53 -25.48 31.16 4.60
N TYR A 54 -26.08 30.23 3.86
CA TYR A 54 -25.33 29.17 3.19
C TYR A 54 -24.36 29.69 2.12
N LYS A 55 -24.71 30.78 1.43
CA LYS A 55 -23.89 31.34 0.36
C LYS A 55 -22.73 32.20 0.87
N HIS A 56 -22.92 32.93 1.98
CA HIS A 56 -21.97 33.98 2.40
C HIS A 56 -21.26 33.69 3.72
N TYR A 57 -21.74 32.74 4.52
CA TYR A 57 -21.08 32.34 5.76
C TYR A 57 -19.75 31.54 5.61
N PRO A 58 -19.37 30.93 4.47
CA PRO A 58 -18.05 30.29 4.30
C PRO A 58 -16.84 31.21 4.54
N ASN A 59 -17.04 32.54 4.51
CA ASN A 59 -15.99 33.54 4.70
C ASN A 59 -15.93 34.13 6.13
N VAL A 60 -16.81 33.69 7.03
CA VAL A 60 -16.87 34.20 8.41
C VAL A 60 -16.12 33.21 9.30
N ASN A 61 -14.84 33.48 9.56
CA ASN A 61 -14.05 32.78 10.57
C ASN A 61 -14.82 32.80 11.90
N ILE A 62 -15.35 31.66 12.35
CA ILE A 62 -15.95 31.51 13.68
C ILE A 62 -14.81 31.32 14.69
N SER A 63 -13.88 32.27 14.72
CA SER A 63 -13.06 32.46 15.91
C SER A 63 -13.79 33.49 16.76
N PRO A 64 -14.13 33.20 18.03
CA PRO A 64 -14.79 34.16 18.92
C PRO A 64 -13.97 35.43 19.22
N SER A 65 -12.83 35.62 18.56
CA SER A 65 -11.86 36.70 18.75
C SER A 65 -11.63 37.59 17.52
N GLN A 66 -12.36 37.40 16.41
CA GLN A 66 -12.28 38.33 15.27
C GLN A 66 -13.65 38.95 14.96
N GLU A 67 -13.75 40.26 15.22
CA GLU A 67 -14.84 41.16 14.82
C GLU A 67 -15.04 41.12 13.30
N ASN A 68 -15.73 40.11 12.79
CA ASN A 68 -16.40 40.22 11.51
C ASN A 68 -17.71 40.95 11.79
N ASN A 69 -17.92 42.09 11.12
CA ASN A 69 -19.07 42.98 11.27
C ASN A 69 -20.38 42.26 10.86
N VAL A 70 -20.92 41.44 11.76
CA VAL A 70 -22.18 40.72 11.56
C VAL A 70 -23.29 41.55 12.19
N PHE A 71 -24.02 42.31 11.36
CA PHE A 71 -25.02 43.28 11.84
C PHE A 71 -26.41 42.67 12.07
N TRP A 72 -26.67 41.43 11.63
CA TRP A 72 -28.02 40.86 11.70
C TRP A 72 -28.57 40.80 13.13
N GLN A 73 -27.74 40.52 14.14
CA GLN A 73 -28.19 40.49 15.54
C GLN A 73 -28.70 41.85 16.00
N GLU A 74 -27.93 42.91 15.71
CA GLU A 74 -28.30 44.29 16.03
C GLU A 74 -29.52 44.74 15.21
N ASN A 75 -29.57 44.40 13.93
CA ASN A 75 -30.68 44.78 13.05
C ASN A 75 -31.99 44.08 13.43
N ILE A 76 -31.94 42.80 13.81
CA ILE A 76 -33.12 42.08 14.33
C ILE A 76 -33.58 42.67 15.67
N HIS A 77 -32.64 43.04 16.55
CA HIS A 77 -32.97 43.73 17.79
C HIS A 77 -33.67 45.09 17.51
N ASN A 78 -33.12 45.88 16.59
CA ASN A 78 -33.69 47.16 16.22
C ASN A 78 -35.05 47.01 15.52
N LEU A 79 -35.21 45.97 14.69
CA LEU A 79 -36.48 45.61 14.06
C LEU A 79 -37.53 45.31 15.13
N LYS A 80 -37.20 44.49 16.13
CA LYS A 80 -38.10 44.19 17.25
C LYS A 80 -38.56 45.47 17.95
N GLN A 81 -37.63 46.35 18.32
CA GLN A 81 -37.98 47.63 18.96
C GLN A 81 -38.90 48.50 18.09
N TYR A 82 -38.69 48.50 16.77
CA TYR A 82 -39.55 49.21 15.84
C TYR A 82 -40.96 48.61 15.79
N LEU A 83 -41.08 47.28 15.70
CA LEU A 83 -42.36 46.58 15.68
C LEU A 83 -43.15 46.78 16.98
N ASP A 84 -42.48 46.71 18.13
CA ASP A 84 -43.12 46.96 19.43
C ASP A 84 -43.70 48.39 19.50
N LYS A 85 -42.97 49.39 19.01
CA LYS A 85 -43.46 50.78 18.93
C LYS A 85 -44.65 50.90 17.97
N LEU A 86 -44.59 50.23 16.83
CA LEU A 86 -45.64 50.24 15.80
C LEU A 86 -46.94 49.64 16.35
N LEU A 87 -46.86 48.50 17.02
CA LEU A 87 -48.02 47.82 17.61
C LEU A 87 -48.62 48.63 18.77
N ASN A 88 -47.79 49.18 19.66
CA ASN A 88 -48.27 50.04 20.75
C ASN A 88 -48.98 51.30 20.24
N ALA A 89 -48.50 51.88 19.13
CA ALA A 89 -49.17 53.01 18.48
C ALA A 89 -50.51 52.60 17.87
N ALA A 90 -50.60 51.44 17.23
CA ALA A 90 -51.87 50.93 16.70
C ALA A 90 -52.90 50.65 17.82
N GLU A 91 -52.44 50.12 18.96
CA GLU A 91 -53.31 49.88 20.11
C GLU A 91 -53.87 51.15 20.74
N SER A 92 -53.06 52.20 20.88
CA SER A 92 -53.52 53.47 21.48
C SER A 92 -54.55 54.17 20.60
N VAL A 93 -54.41 54.07 19.28
CA VAL A 93 -55.42 54.53 18.32
C VAL A 93 -56.72 53.74 18.47
N LYS A 94 -56.63 52.40 18.54
CA LYS A 94 -57.81 51.53 18.73
C LYS A 94 -58.55 51.78 20.06
N LYS A 95 -57.84 52.15 21.12
CA LYS A 95 -58.42 52.52 22.43
C LYS A 95 -59.03 53.92 22.47
N GLY A 96 -58.90 54.70 21.39
CA GLY A 96 -59.39 56.09 21.32
C GLY A 96 -58.52 57.08 22.08
N GLU A 97 -57.29 56.71 22.43
CA GLU A 97 -56.33 57.57 23.16
C GLU A 97 -55.66 58.59 22.24
N THR A 98 -55.73 58.38 20.92
CA THR A 98 -55.19 59.26 19.88
C THR A 98 -56.18 59.41 18.71
N VAL A 99 -56.16 60.57 18.05
CA VAL A 99 -57.07 60.86 16.93
C VAL A 99 -56.58 60.16 15.66
N GLU A 100 -57.37 59.22 15.16
CA GLU A 100 -57.11 58.51 13.91
C GLU A 100 -57.48 59.37 12.69
N LYS A 101 -56.60 59.40 11.68
CA LYS A 101 -56.97 59.91 10.34
C LYS A 101 -57.62 58.78 9.56
N GLU A 102 -58.65 59.06 8.75
CA GLU A 102 -59.39 58.06 7.96
C GLU A 102 -58.46 57.15 7.12
N GLU A 103 -57.37 57.71 6.57
CA GLU A 103 -56.34 57.01 5.78
C GLU A 103 -55.54 55.96 6.60
N ASN A 104 -55.51 56.07 7.92
CA ASN A 104 -54.76 55.17 8.81
C ASN A 104 -55.61 54.01 9.35
N ARG A 105 -56.94 54.07 9.18
CA ARG A 105 -57.89 53.10 9.76
C ARG A 105 -57.66 51.68 9.27
N GLU A 106 -57.44 51.52 7.98
CA GLU A 106 -57.11 50.23 7.37
C GLU A 106 -55.78 49.68 7.90
N THR A 107 -54.80 50.56 8.14
CA THR A 107 -53.47 50.17 8.65
C THR A 107 -53.56 49.67 10.08
N VAL A 108 -54.25 50.41 10.95
CA VAL A 108 -54.45 50.03 12.36
C VAL A 108 -55.21 48.72 12.47
N GLU A 109 -56.24 48.52 11.64
CA GLU A 109 -56.99 47.26 11.62
C GLU A 109 -56.11 46.07 11.19
N LYS A 110 -55.32 46.21 10.11
CA LYS A 110 -54.38 45.17 9.66
C LYS A 110 -53.32 44.80 10.70
N LEU A 111 -52.70 45.79 11.34
CA LEU A 111 -51.70 45.56 12.38
C LEU A 111 -52.31 44.88 13.61
N THR A 112 -53.53 45.28 13.99
CA THR A 112 -54.25 44.71 15.12
C THR A 112 -54.64 43.26 14.87
N GLN A 113 -55.14 42.94 13.67
CA GLN A 113 -55.53 41.58 13.30
C GLN A 113 -54.33 40.61 13.27
N ASN A 114 -53.14 41.10 12.91
CA ASN A 114 -51.92 40.29 12.79
C ASN A 114 -50.93 40.48 13.95
N LYS A 115 -51.37 41.02 15.09
CA LYS A 115 -50.52 41.38 16.22
C LYS A 115 -49.56 40.26 16.63
N GLU A 116 -50.09 39.06 16.89
CA GLU A 116 -49.28 37.91 17.35
C GLU A 116 -48.20 37.53 16.32
N LEU A 117 -48.54 37.52 15.03
CA LEU A 117 -47.59 37.21 13.95
C LEU A 117 -46.49 38.27 13.83
N ILE A 118 -46.83 39.54 14.05
CA ILE A 118 -45.87 40.66 14.00
C ILE A 118 -44.94 40.63 15.22
N GLU A 119 -45.45 40.32 16.41
CA GLU A 119 -44.64 40.14 17.62
C GLU A 119 -43.64 38.97 17.48
N GLU A 120 -44.05 37.91 16.80
CA GLU A 120 -43.22 36.73 16.54
C GLU A 120 -42.22 36.90 15.38
N LEU A 121 -42.29 37.98 14.61
CA LEU A 121 -41.51 38.15 13.40
C LEU A 121 -39.99 38.18 13.66
N ALA A 122 -39.53 39.13 14.45
CA ALA A 122 -38.13 39.28 14.83
C ALA A 122 -37.55 38.04 15.54
N PRO A 123 -38.22 37.43 16.55
CA PRO A 123 -37.68 36.23 17.20
C PRO A 123 -37.65 35.01 16.26
N LYS A 124 -38.64 34.83 15.38
CA LYS A 124 -38.58 33.76 14.36
C LYS A 124 -37.43 33.98 13.39
N MET A 125 -37.21 35.20 12.92
CA MET A 125 -36.05 35.50 12.07
C MET A 125 -34.72 35.16 12.76
N GLU A 126 -34.57 35.52 14.03
CA GLU A 126 -33.40 35.15 14.84
C GLU A 126 -33.22 33.64 14.93
N GLU A 127 -34.29 32.89 15.19
CA GLU A 127 -34.28 31.43 15.25
C GLU A 127 -33.86 30.82 13.90
N HIS A 128 -34.46 31.27 12.80
CA HIS A 128 -34.14 30.80 11.45
C HIS A 128 -32.67 31.04 11.09
N ILE A 129 -32.14 32.23 11.40
CA ILE A 129 -30.73 32.55 11.15
C ILE A 129 -29.82 31.65 11.99
N LYS A 130 -30.08 31.52 13.30
CA LYS A 130 -29.28 30.64 14.19
C LYS A 130 -29.31 29.19 13.75
N LEU A 131 -30.48 28.69 13.33
CA LEU A 131 -30.64 27.33 12.86
C LEU A 131 -29.84 27.10 11.57
N ALA A 132 -29.92 28.03 10.61
CA ALA A 132 -29.14 27.95 9.37
C ALA A 132 -27.63 27.96 9.64
N LEU A 133 -27.17 28.78 10.60
CA LEU A 133 -25.77 28.82 11.02
C LEU A 133 -25.30 27.50 11.63
N LEU A 134 -26.09 26.92 12.55
CA LEU A 134 -25.77 25.64 13.17
C LEU A 134 -25.75 24.48 12.15
N GLN A 135 -26.72 24.48 11.23
CA GLN A 135 -26.78 23.49 10.15
C GLN A 135 -25.55 23.59 9.25
N TYR A 136 -25.18 24.81 8.86
CA TYR A 136 -23.98 25.04 8.06
C TYR A 136 -22.72 24.52 8.75
N GLU A 137 -22.51 24.87 10.02
CA GLU A 137 -21.36 24.40 10.80
C GLU A 137 -21.31 22.87 10.89
N THR A 138 -22.46 22.25 11.15
CA THR A 138 -22.57 20.78 11.24
C THR A 138 -22.22 20.13 9.90
N PHE A 139 -22.78 20.63 8.80
CA PHE A 139 -22.49 20.10 7.46
C PHE A 139 -21.03 20.31 7.07
N PHE A 140 -20.46 21.47 7.39
CA PHE A 140 -19.07 21.77 7.08
C PHE A 140 -18.11 20.81 7.79
N ASN A 141 -18.31 20.60 9.10
CA ASN A 141 -17.52 19.67 9.90
C ASN A 141 -17.64 18.23 9.38
N GLU A 142 -18.83 17.80 8.99
CA GLU A 142 -19.05 16.47 8.41
C GLU A 142 -18.34 16.34 7.05
N ILE A 143 -18.41 17.36 6.19
CA ILE A 143 -17.72 17.39 4.90
C ILE A 143 -16.19 17.32 5.09
N GLU A 144 -15.63 18.05 6.04
CA GLU A 144 -14.20 18.03 6.33
C GLU A 144 -13.75 16.67 6.88
N SER A 145 -14.55 16.06 7.75
CA SER A 145 -14.35 14.70 8.25
C SER A 145 -14.37 13.68 7.11
N VAL A 146 -15.38 13.72 6.25
CA VAL A 146 -15.52 12.83 5.08
C VAL A 146 -14.34 13.02 4.11
N LYS A 147 -13.93 14.26 3.85
CA LYS A 147 -12.78 14.56 2.99
C LYS A 147 -11.48 13.98 3.56
N THR A 148 -11.28 14.10 4.87
CA THR A 148 -10.11 13.55 5.57
C THR A 148 -10.10 12.02 5.52
N GLN A 149 -11.26 11.39 5.76
CA GLN A 149 -11.43 9.94 5.66
C GLN A 149 -11.19 9.43 4.24
N ALA A 150 -11.72 10.13 3.23
CA ALA A 150 -11.50 9.81 1.83
C ALA A 150 -10.00 9.86 1.45
N HIS A 151 -9.29 10.92 1.85
CA HIS A 151 -7.85 11.03 1.62
C HIS A 151 -7.05 9.89 2.27
N LYS A 152 -7.41 9.51 3.50
CA LYS A 152 -6.78 8.38 4.19
C LYS A 152 -7.03 7.06 3.45
N LEU A 153 -8.28 6.82 3.03
CA LEU A 153 -8.66 5.62 2.30
C LEU A 153 -7.95 5.51 0.94
N THR A 154 -7.81 6.62 0.20
CA THR A 154 -7.05 6.64 -1.06
C THR A 154 -5.59 6.24 -0.84
N LYS A 155 -4.94 6.78 0.20
CA LYS A 155 -3.55 6.46 0.52
C LYS A 155 -3.37 4.99 0.95
N ASP A 156 -4.32 4.46 1.72
CA ASP A 156 -4.33 3.05 2.12
C ASP A 156 -4.52 2.13 0.91
N LEU A 157 -5.41 2.48 -0.03
CA LEU A 157 -5.62 1.75 -1.28
C LEU A 157 -4.37 1.73 -2.16
N GLU A 158 -3.70 2.87 -2.37
CA GLU A 158 -2.45 2.90 -3.14
C GLU A 158 -1.35 2.03 -2.51
N THR A 159 -1.29 2.01 -1.18
CA THR A 159 -0.33 1.18 -0.44
C THR A 159 -0.64 -0.30 -0.65
N LYS A 160 -1.91 -0.69 -0.53
CA LYS A 160 -2.38 -2.07 -0.74
C LYS A 160 -2.18 -2.53 -2.17
N GLU A 161 -2.40 -1.66 -3.16
CA GLU A 161 -2.15 -1.97 -4.57
C GLU A 161 -0.65 -2.24 -4.83
N ARG A 162 0.24 -1.43 -4.25
CA ARG A 162 1.69 -1.66 -4.32
C ARG A 162 2.12 -2.96 -3.65
N GLU A 163 1.55 -3.27 -2.48
CA GLU A 163 1.80 -4.55 -1.79
C GLU A 163 1.33 -5.74 -2.62
N LEU A 164 0.12 -5.67 -3.20
CA LEU A 164 -0.44 -6.71 -4.05
C LEU A 164 0.44 -6.93 -5.28
N LYS A 165 0.84 -5.87 -5.98
CA LYS A 165 1.72 -5.96 -7.16
C LYS A 165 3.06 -6.62 -6.81
N LYS A 166 3.65 -6.28 -5.66
CA LYS A 166 4.88 -6.93 -5.17
C LYS A 166 4.65 -8.42 -4.87
N ALA A 167 3.55 -8.78 -4.23
CA ALA A 167 3.20 -10.16 -3.93
C ALA A 167 2.97 -10.98 -5.21
N THR A 168 2.21 -10.45 -6.18
CA THR A 168 1.97 -11.08 -7.48
C THR A 168 3.27 -11.30 -8.25
N ASN A 169 4.15 -10.29 -8.28
CA ASN A 169 5.46 -10.44 -8.94
C ASN A 169 6.32 -11.51 -8.26
N LYS A 170 6.34 -11.55 -6.92
CA LYS A 170 7.06 -12.59 -6.17
C LYS A 170 6.50 -13.98 -6.44
N LEU A 171 5.17 -14.12 -6.52
CA LEU A 171 4.50 -15.37 -6.84
C LEU A 171 4.85 -15.82 -8.26
N ASN A 172 4.73 -14.93 -9.26
CA ASN A 172 5.07 -15.24 -10.65
C ASN A 172 6.52 -15.70 -10.79
N ASN A 173 7.47 -15.00 -10.15
CA ASN A 173 8.86 -15.40 -10.12
C ASN A 173 9.05 -16.76 -9.44
N SER A 174 8.34 -17.02 -8.33
CA SER A 174 8.38 -18.30 -7.64
C SER A 174 7.86 -19.44 -8.52
N THR A 175 6.76 -19.24 -9.25
CA THR A 175 6.21 -20.22 -10.19
C THR A 175 7.19 -20.52 -11.32
N ALA A 176 7.82 -19.49 -11.90
CA ALA A 176 8.86 -19.67 -12.91
C ALA A 176 10.06 -20.47 -12.38
N ASN A 177 10.49 -20.20 -11.15
CA ASN A 177 11.53 -20.97 -10.47
C ASN A 177 11.10 -22.42 -10.26
N PHE A 178 9.86 -22.69 -9.86
CA PHE A 178 9.34 -24.06 -9.70
C PHE A 178 9.31 -24.82 -11.01
N ILE A 179 8.82 -24.22 -12.11
CA ILE A 179 8.83 -24.84 -13.44
C ILE A 179 10.26 -25.21 -13.85
N SER A 180 11.20 -24.30 -13.60
CA SER A 180 12.60 -24.52 -13.94
C SER A 180 13.25 -25.62 -13.08
N ILE A 181 12.97 -25.65 -11.78
CA ILE A 181 13.42 -26.73 -10.88
C ILE A 181 12.83 -28.07 -11.31
N LEU A 182 11.56 -28.11 -11.72
CA LEU A 182 10.93 -29.33 -12.22
C LEU A 182 11.61 -29.83 -13.50
N GLY A 183 11.94 -28.92 -14.43
CA GLY A 183 12.70 -29.28 -15.64
C GLY A 183 14.09 -29.84 -15.34
N ILE A 184 14.83 -29.22 -14.40
CA ILE A 184 16.13 -29.72 -13.94
C ILE A 184 15.99 -31.10 -13.29
N TYR A 185 14.94 -31.30 -12.48
CA TYR A 185 14.66 -32.56 -11.82
C TYR A 185 14.33 -33.68 -12.82
N SER A 186 13.52 -33.38 -13.85
CA SER A 186 13.26 -34.33 -14.94
C SER A 186 14.53 -34.71 -15.69
N ALA A 187 15.40 -33.74 -16.00
CA ALA A 187 16.70 -34.02 -16.62
C ALA A 187 17.58 -34.91 -15.72
N LEU A 188 17.55 -34.70 -14.40
CA LEU A 188 18.26 -35.53 -13.43
C LEU A 188 17.75 -36.97 -13.46
N ILE A 189 16.43 -37.17 -13.41
CA ILE A 189 15.81 -38.51 -13.46
C ILE A 189 16.21 -39.24 -14.74
N PHE A 190 16.05 -38.59 -15.91
CA PHE A 190 16.38 -39.21 -17.19
C PHE A 190 17.87 -39.51 -17.32
N GLY A 191 18.74 -38.60 -16.84
CA GLY A 191 20.18 -38.81 -16.84
C GLY A 191 20.62 -39.96 -15.93
N VAL A 192 20.06 -40.05 -14.72
CA VAL A 192 20.36 -41.13 -13.76
C VAL A 192 19.84 -42.46 -14.27
N PHE A 193 18.60 -42.55 -14.76
CA PHE A 193 18.06 -43.80 -15.32
C PHE A 193 18.78 -44.22 -16.59
N GLY A 194 19.12 -43.29 -17.49
CA GLY A 194 19.93 -43.59 -18.68
C GLY A 194 21.32 -44.09 -18.32
N GLY A 195 21.98 -43.46 -17.34
CA GLY A 195 23.27 -43.93 -16.84
C GLY A 195 23.18 -45.26 -16.10
N PHE A 196 22.08 -45.53 -15.40
CA PHE A 196 21.86 -46.81 -14.74
C PHE A 196 21.67 -47.96 -15.74
N ASP A 197 20.99 -47.71 -16.86
CA ASP A 197 20.85 -48.72 -17.93
C ASP A 197 22.18 -48.97 -18.65
N ALA A 198 22.97 -47.93 -18.91
CA ALA A 198 24.33 -48.10 -19.42
C ALA A 198 25.23 -48.85 -18.42
N PHE A 199 25.08 -48.59 -17.12
CA PHE A 199 25.77 -49.34 -16.06
C PHE A 199 25.38 -50.83 -16.05
N LYS A 200 24.07 -51.15 -16.16
CA LYS A 200 23.60 -52.54 -16.29
C LYS A 200 24.21 -53.24 -17.52
N SER A 201 24.29 -52.53 -18.64
CA SER A 201 24.90 -53.07 -19.87
C SER A 201 26.36 -53.45 -19.65
N ILE A 202 27.16 -52.55 -19.06
CA ILE A 202 28.56 -52.81 -18.70
C ILE A 202 28.67 -54.03 -17.78
N PHE A 203 27.82 -54.12 -16.76
CA PHE A 203 27.83 -55.24 -15.81
C PHE A 203 27.44 -56.58 -16.48
N SER A 204 26.43 -56.57 -17.35
CA SER A 204 25.97 -57.77 -18.05
C SER A 204 27.02 -58.34 -19.02
N ASN A 205 27.85 -57.46 -19.60
CA ASN A 205 28.89 -57.83 -20.56
C ASN A 205 30.24 -58.17 -19.90
N MET A 206 30.33 -58.10 -18.57
CA MET A 206 31.57 -58.33 -17.81
C MET A 206 32.15 -59.73 -18.02
N LYS A 207 31.32 -60.76 -18.26
CA LYS A 207 31.79 -62.14 -18.50
C LYS A 207 32.57 -62.31 -19.81
N LYS A 208 32.34 -61.43 -20.80
CA LYS A 208 32.92 -61.53 -22.15
C LYS A 208 34.02 -60.49 -22.41
N THR A 209 34.11 -59.48 -21.55
CA THR A 209 34.97 -58.31 -21.75
C THR A 209 36.12 -58.32 -20.75
N PRO A 210 37.36 -58.00 -21.14
CA PRO A 210 38.46 -57.87 -20.20
C PRO A 210 38.11 -56.91 -19.05
N ILE A 211 38.45 -57.28 -17.81
CA ILE A 211 38.17 -56.50 -16.60
C ILE A 211 38.69 -55.07 -16.71
N SER A 212 39.82 -54.86 -17.40
CA SER A 212 40.41 -53.55 -17.61
C SER A 212 39.52 -52.61 -18.44
N THR A 213 38.85 -53.13 -19.47
CA THR A 213 37.90 -52.35 -20.29
C THR A 213 36.64 -52.02 -19.49
N VAL A 214 36.13 -52.97 -18.70
CA VAL A 214 34.98 -52.74 -17.81
C VAL A 214 35.27 -51.65 -16.77
N LEU A 215 36.50 -51.60 -16.24
CA LEU A 215 36.95 -50.56 -15.32
C LEU A 215 36.99 -49.17 -15.98
N ILE A 216 37.44 -49.10 -17.24
CA ILE A 216 37.50 -47.85 -18.00
C ILE A 216 36.07 -47.37 -18.31
N ASP A 217 35.23 -48.21 -18.90
CA ASP A 217 33.86 -47.84 -19.28
C ASP A 217 33.03 -47.45 -18.05
N GLY A 218 33.16 -48.20 -16.95
CA GLY A 218 32.48 -47.91 -15.69
C GLY A 218 32.94 -46.61 -15.03
N SER A 219 34.24 -46.31 -15.05
CA SER A 219 34.77 -45.06 -14.48
C SER A 219 34.37 -43.83 -15.32
N VAL A 220 34.40 -43.93 -16.65
CA VAL A 220 33.92 -42.85 -17.54
C VAL A 220 32.45 -42.56 -17.31
N LEU A 221 31.62 -43.61 -17.21
CA LEU A 221 30.19 -43.48 -16.95
C LEU A 221 29.91 -42.82 -15.59
N MET A 222 30.62 -43.23 -14.53
CA MET A 222 30.43 -42.65 -13.19
C MET A 222 30.93 -41.21 -13.08
N ILE A 223 32.02 -40.84 -13.78
CA ILE A 223 32.48 -39.45 -13.90
C ILE A 223 31.40 -38.60 -14.61
N GLY A 224 30.83 -39.10 -15.70
CA GLY A 224 29.74 -38.43 -16.40
C GLY A 224 28.52 -38.21 -15.52
N LEU A 225 28.06 -39.25 -14.82
CA LEU A 225 26.92 -39.18 -13.91
C LEU A 225 27.13 -38.20 -12.75
N ILE A 226 28.29 -38.24 -12.10
CA ILE A 226 28.54 -37.38 -10.95
C ILE A 226 28.68 -35.91 -11.35
N THR A 227 29.29 -35.62 -12.51
CA THR A 227 29.37 -34.26 -13.06
C THR A 227 27.99 -33.76 -13.49
N LEU A 228 27.15 -34.60 -14.10
CA LEU A 228 25.78 -34.24 -14.43
C LEU A 228 24.99 -33.85 -13.18
N VAL A 229 24.98 -34.71 -12.16
CA VAL A 229 24.28 -34.45 -10.89
C VAL A 229 24.81 -33.17 -10.23
N PHE A 230 26.13 -32.96 -10.25
CA PHE A 230 26.74 -31.75 -9.70
C PHE A 230 26.27 -30.47 -10.39
N ILE A 231 26.25 -30.44 -11.73
CA ILE A 231 25.78 -29.28 -12.51
C ILE A 231 24.30 -29.00 -12.22
N LEU A 232 23.46 -30.04 -12.17
CA LEU A 232 22.02 -29.89 -11.92
C LEU A 232 21.74 -29.39 -10.50
N LEU A 233 22.45 -29.92 -9.48
CA LEU A 233 22.34 -29.44 -8.10
C LEU A 233 22.82 -27.99 -7.96
N GLN A 234 23.91 -27.62 -8.61
CA GLN A 234 24.39 -26.23 -8.60
C GLN A 234 23.39 -25.30 -9.31
N SER A 235 22.75 -25.77 -10.38
CA SER A 235 21.69 -25.03 -11.09
C SER A 235 20.48 -24.79 -10.19
N ILE A 236 20.02 -25.81 -9.44
CA ILE A 236 18.95 -25.66 -8.45
C ILE A 236 19.32 -24.64 -7.38
N GLY A 237 20.58 -24.62 -6.93
CA GLY A 237 21.08 -23.66 -5.96
C GLY A 237 20.99 -22.22 -6.46
N ILE A 238 21.43 -21.99 -7.69
CA ILE A 238 21.35 -20.69 -8.35
C ILE A 238 19.89 -20.22 -8.45
N LEU A 239 18.97 -21.08 -8.90
CA LEU A 239 17.56 -20.73 -9.03
C LEU A 239 16.84 -20.54 -7.69
N SER A 240 17.30 -21.24 -6.65
CA SER A 240 16.77 -21.10 -5.29
C SER A 240 17.40 -19.93 -4.52
N GLY A 241 18.36 -19.22 -5.13
CA GLY A 241 19.12 -18.15 -4.47
C GLY A 241 19.99 -18.63 -3.30
N LYS A 242 20.35 -19.93 -3.29
CA LYS A 242 21.18 -20.55 -2.24
C LYS A 242 22.47 -21.10 -2.83
N SER A 243 23.60 -20.73 -2.25
CA SER A 243 24.89 -21.32 -2.60
C SER A 243 25.17 -22.56 -1.76
N TYR A 244 25.33 -23.73 -2.39
CA TYR A 244 25.74 -24.97 -1.73
C TYR A 244 27.26 -25.00 -1.50
N LEU A 245 27.76 -24.04 -0.71
CA LEU A 245 29.18 -23.94 -0.38
C LEU A 245 29.45 -24.66 0.94
N ALA A 246 30.38 -25.63 0.92
CA ALA A 246 30.89 -26.22 2.16
C ALA A 246 31.88 -25.29 2.90
N CYS A 247 32.35 -24.20 2.24
CA CYS A 247 33.32 -23.25 2.81
C CYS A 247 32.74 -22.35 3.92
N GLY A 248 31.44 -22.46 4.25
CA GLY A 248 30.79 -21.66 5.32
C GLY A 248 30.62 -20.16 5.00
N HIS A 249 31.04 -19.72 3.81
CA HIS A 249 30.87 -18.34 3.35
C HIS A 249 29.50 -18.13 2.71
N ASN A 250 28.92 -16.95 2.93
CA ASN A 250 27.58 -16.58 2.45
C ASN A 250 27.53 -16.24 0.96
N ASN A 251 28.66 -15.98 0.30
CA ASN A 251 28.73 -15.58 -1.11
C ASN A 251 29.83 -16.32 -1.88
N THR A 252 29.50 -16.76 -3.10
CA THR A 252 30.43 -17.42 -4.04
C THR A 252 31.49 -16.47 -4.59
N ALA A 253 31.19 -15.17 -4.67
CA ALA A 253 32.08 -14.14 -5.22
C ALA A 253 33.24 -13.75 -4.29
N GLU A 254 33.07 -13.90 -2.97
CA GLU A 254 34.06 -13.50 -1.97
C GLU A 254 34.83 -14.71 -1.37
N CYS A 255 34.40 -15.96 -1.65
CA CYS A 255 35.08 -17.16 -1.15
C CYS A 255 36.35 -17.45 -1.99
N ASN A 256 37.52 -17.09 -1.47
CA ASN A 256 38.85 -17.39 -2.05
C ASN A 256 39.34 -18.83 -1.77
N CYS A 257 38.46 -19.72 -1.30
CA CYS A 257 38.79 -21.11 -1.03
C CYS A 257 39.00 -21.90 -2.34
N SER A 258 39.85 -22.93 -2.27
CA SER A 258 40.08 -23.84 -3.39
C SER A 258 38.80 -24.59 -3.78
N PHE A 259 38.66 -25.00 -5.05
CA PHE A 259 37.51 -25.76 -5.54
C PHE A 259 37.23 -27.03 -4.70
N SER A 260 38.29 -27.69 -4.23
CA SER A 260 38.19 -28.86 -3.36
C SER A 260 37.68 -28.55 -1.94
N GLN A 261 37.76 -27.31 -1.49
CA GLN A 261 37.21 -26.85 -0.20
C GLN A 261 35.77 -26.36 -0.37
N LYS A 262 35.44 -25.80 -1.55
CA LYS A 262 34.06 -25.41 -1.90
C LYS A 262 33.15 -26.62 -2.04
N TYR A 263 33.64 -27.68 -2.68
CA TYR A 263 32.90 -28.90 -2.97
C TYR A 263 33.71 -30.16 -2.59
N PRO A 264 33.91 -30.44 -1.29
CA PRO A 264 34.80 -31.50 -0.82
C PRO A 264 34.35 -32.89 -1.27
N ILE A 265 33.05 -33.18 -1.23
CA ILE A 265 32.51 -34.49 -1.63
C ILE A 265 32.67 -34.72 -3.13
N PHE A 266 32.27 -33.76 -3.97
CA PHE A 266 32.41 -33.86 -5.42
C PHE A 266 33.87 -33.97 -5.87
N SER A 267 34.74 -33.15 -5.29
CA SER A 267 36.18 -33.19 -5.58
C SER A 267 36.81 -34.52 -5.17
N LEU A 268 36.41 -35.09 -4.02
CA LEU A 268 36.89 -36.38 -3.55
C LEU A 268 36.44 -37.52 -4.47
N THR A 269 35.15 -37.59 -4.80
CA THR A 269 34.60 -38.64 -5.66
C THR A 269 35.18 -38.59 -7.08
N LEU A 270 35.35 -37.40 -7.65
CA LEU A 270 35.99 -37.22 -8.95
C LEU A 270 37.44 -37.75 -8.95
N LYS A 271 38.22 -37.46 -7.90
CA LYS A 271 39.60 -37.97 -7.77
C LYS A 271 39.64 -39.49 -7.66
N ILE A 272 38.70 -40.10 -6.93
CA ILE A 272 38.61 -41.56 -6.79
C ILE A 272 38.36 -42.21 -8.15
N PHE A 273 37.34 -41.76 -8.89
CA PHE A 273 37.03 -42.35 -10.20
C PHE A 273 38.09 -42.06 -11.26
N LEU A 274 38.73 -40.90 -11.23
CA LEU A 274 39.87 -40.59 -12.09
C LEU A 274 41.06 -41.53 -11.80
N GLY A 275 41.31 -41.84 -10.52
CA GLY A 275 42.31 -42.82 -10.12
C GLY A 275 42.02 -44.23 -10.65
N ILE A 276 40.76 -44.68 -10.55
CA ILE A 276 40.31 -45.97 -11.11
C ILE A 276 40.48 -45.99 -12.64
N LEU A 277 40.18 -44.89 -13.33
CA LEU A 277 40.33 -44.76 -14.78
C LEU A 277 41.80 -44.89 -15.21
N ILE A 278 42.71 -44.17 -14.52
CA ILE A 278 44.15 -44.23 -14.79
C ILE A 278 44.67 -45.64 -14.52
N PHE A 279 44.29 -46.25 -13.39
CA PHE A 279 44.68 -47.62 -13.05
C PHE A 279 44.17 -48.63 -14.09
N GLY A 280 42.89 -48.55 -14.46
CA GLY A 280 42.29 -49.41 -15.50
C GLY A 280 43.00 -49.26 -16.85
N SER A 281 43.37 -48.03 -17.23
CA SER A 281 44.11 -47.74 -18.45
C SER A 281 45.52 -48.34 -18.43
N ILE A 282 46.24 -48.23 -17.32
CA ILE A 282 47.57 -48.83 -17.15
C ILE A 282 47.48 -50.36 -17.27
N VAL A 283 46.51 -50.99 -16.60
CA VAL A 283 46.30 -52.45 -16.69
C VAL A 283 45.92 -52.86 -18.11
N HIS A 284 45.09 -52.09 -18.80
CA HIS A 284 44.71 -52.37 -20.18
C HIS A 284 45.92 -52.34 -21.13
N VAL A 285 46.77 -51.31 -21.02
CA VAL A 285 47.99 -51.17 -21.82
C VAL A 285 48.99 -52.28 -21.48
N ALA A 286 49.23 -52.56 -20.19
CA ALA A 286 50.18 -53.57 -19.75
C ALA A 286 49.79 -54.99 -20.18
N ASN A 287 48.48 -55.28 -20.23
CA ASN A 287 47.97 -56.55 -20.73
C ASN A 287 48.12 -56.67 -22.26
N LYS A 288 47.91 -55.57 -23.00
CA LYS A 288 48.04 -55.54 -24.47
C LYS A 288 49.51 -55.66 -24.93
N THR A 289 50.46 -55.14 -24.16
CA THR A 289 51.89 -55.18 -24.49
C THR A 289 52.64 -56.39 -23.92
N ASN A 290 51.95 -57.34 -23.25
CA ASN A 290 52.56 -58.46 -22.50
C ASN A 290 53.64 -58.04 -21.48
N PHE A 291 53.65 -56.77 -21.07
CA PHE A 291 54.69 -56.17 -20.22
C PHE A 291 54.75 -56.82 -18.83
N LEU A 292 53.59 -57.20 -18.28
CA LEU A 292 53.49 -57.86 -16.97
C LEU A 292 54.13 -59.25 -16.95
N TYR A 293 54.08 -60.00 -18.05
CA TYR A 293 54.68 -61.34 -18.13
C TYR A 293 56.22 -61.27 -18.23
N GLN A 294 56.75 -60.28 -18.94
CA GLN A 294 58.18 -60.11 -19.13
C GLN A 294 58.89 -59.43 -17.94
N ASN A 295 58.21 -58.52 -17.24
CA ASN A 295 58.79 -57.69 -16.16
C ASN A 295 58.18 -57.93 -14.77
N GLY A 296 57.41 -59.01 -14.57
CA GLY A 296 56.69 -59.30 -13.32
C GLY A 296 57.56 -59.25 -12.06
N TRP A 297 58.80 -59.75 -12.13
CA TRP A 297 59.75 -59.70 -11.01
C TRP A 297 60.15 -58.27 -10.60
N ARG A 298 60.30 -57.36 -11.58
CA ARG A 298 60.67 -55.95 -11.33
C ARG A 298 59.52 -55.17 -10.68
N ILE A 299 58.28 -55.49 -11.07
CA ILE A 299 57.07 -54.87 -10.52
C ILE A 299 56.81 -55.36 -9.09
N GLY A 300 57.05 -56.65 -8.81
CA GLY A 300 57.01 -57.19 -7.44
C GLY A 300 58.00 -56.50 -6.49
N LEU A 301 59.24 -56.28 -6.94
CA LEU A 301 60.25 -55.53 -6.19
C LEU A 301 59.84 -54.08 -5.93
N ALA A 302 59.27 -53.40 -6.92
CA ALA A 302 58.80 -52.02 -6.75
C ALA A 302 57.62 -51.92 -5.76
N MET A 303 56.64 -52.83 -5.85
CA MET A 303 55.51 -52.87 -4.92
C MET A 303 55.95 -53.18 -3.48
N PHE A 304 56.91 -54.08 -3.30
CA PHE A 304 57.50 -54.38 -2.00
C PHE A 304 58.25 -53.17 -1.43
N GLY A 305 58.99 -52.44 -2.27
CA GLY A 305 59.67 -51.20 -1.89
C GLY A 305 58.71 -50.09 -1.44
N VAL A 306 57.60 -49.90 -2.15
CA VAL A 306 56.57 -48.93 -1.76
C VAL A 306 55.89 -49.32 -0.45
N ALA A 307 55.58 -50.61 -0.24
CA ALA A 307 55.00 -51.08 1.01
C ALA A 307 55.91 -50.85 2.22
N ILE A 308 57.23 -51.07 2.06
CA ILE A 308 58.23 -50.77 3.09
C ILE A 308 58.27 -49.27 3.38
N LEU A 309 58.28 -48.42 2.35
CA LEU A 309 58.27 -46.96 2.53
C LEU A 309 57.02 -46.48 3.27
N VAL A 310 55.85 -47.00 2.92
CA VAL A 310 54.60 -46.67 3.61
C VAL A 310 54.62 -47.17 5.07
N TYR A 311 55.13 -48.38 5.33
CA TYR A 311 55.31 -48.90 6.69
C TYR A 311 56.24 -48.00 7.53
N LEU A 312 57.37 -47.57 6.95
CA LEU A 312 58.32 -46.66 7.61
C LEU A 312 57.69 -45.30 7.89
N ILE A 313 56.93 -44.72 6.95
CA ILE A 313 56.23 -43.44 7.15
C ILE A 313 55.18 -43.56 8.26
N ILE A 314 54.41 -44.65 8.30
CA ILE A 314 53.43 -44.90 9.38
C ILE A 314 54.13 -45.03 10.73
N ASN A 315 55.26 -45.75 10.81
CA ASN A 315 56.04 -45.89 12.04
C ASN A 315 56.60 -44.54 12.51
N VAL A 316 57.18 -43.74 11.61
CA VAL A 316 57.71 -42.41 11.94
C VAL A 316 56.60 -41.50 12.48
N ILE A 317 55.43 -41.49 11.83
CA ILE A 317 54.28 -40.69 12.30
C ILE A 317 53.81 -41.15 13.68
N LYS A 318 53.81 -42.47 13.94
CA LYS A 318 53.45 -43.04 15.25
C LYS A 318 54.44 -42.63 16.34
N THR A 319 55.75 -42.75 16.08
CA THR A 319 56.81 -42.35 17.02
C THR A 319 56.79 -40.85 17.31
N THR A 320 56.47 -39.99 16.33
CA THR A 320 56.32 -38.54 16.57
C THR A 320 55.08 -38.15 17.36
N LYS A 321 54.06 -39.02 17.43
CA LYS A 321 52.87 -38.79 18.27
C LYS A 321 53.11 -39.16 19.74
N ASP A 322 53.94 -40.16 20.00
CA ASP A 322 54.28 -40.63 21.36
C ASP A 322 55.32 -39.72 22.06
N LEU A 323 55.93 -38.78 21.32
CA LEU A 323 56.90 -37.78 21.80
C LEU A 323 56.28 -36.41 22.14
N LYS A 324 54.94 -36.32 22.19
CA LYS A 324 54.22 -35.07 22.50
C LYS A 324 53.51 -35.13 23.85
#